data_AF-A0A418NNF8-F1
#
_entry.id   AF-A0A418NNF8-F1
#
_cell.length_a   1.000
_cell.length_b   1.000
_cell.length_c   1.000
_cell.angle_alpha   90.00
_cell.angle_beta   90.00
_cell.angle_gamma   90.00
#
_symmetry.space_group_name_H-M   'P 1'
#
loop_
_entity.id
_entity.type
_entity.pdbx_description
1 polymer ?
#
loop_
_entity_poly.entity_id
_entity_poly.type
_entity_poly.pdbx_seq_one_letter_code
_entity_poly.pdbx_strand_id
1 'polypeptide(L)'
;MLIDYGQALLAGKTLVPGYHEMQQERERSTQMALLNERARQEMKIALANQQREEDYLADAAITFQNPTAESVAKLHARYPQHSRAIATAWEARDEETRQNELTQLSTIVQRIRMGNIEGAAQFARQRYEADVEAGTADDGDLFVVRALESGDPDAVARVANGLLIEMSAAVGPERFGATWENLRQEERQQDRHAAVLAKDEAEAGVAAAEAAAAPQYYGARAEREAANADIAESDARFRDQENQSEIANRNARTVATTRRDARAAARASAPRGTSRPRRPTYSQYARNADGVRIGFNTATGEWERVN
;
A
#
# COMPACT_ATOMS: atom_id res chain seq x y z
N MET A 1 -107.46 -38.43 7.54
CA MET A 1 -106.82 -38.41 8.86
C MET A 1 -105.36 -38.05 8.67
N LEU A 2 -104.98 -36.81 8.96
CA LEU A 2 -103.57 -36.45 9.01
C LEU A 2 -103.05 -36.87 10.37
N ILE A 3 -102.07 -37.79 10.36
CA ILE A 3 -101.31 -38.14 11.56
C ILE A 3 -100.51 -36.88 11.92
N ASP A 4 -100.73 -36.36 13.12
CA ASP A 4 -99.90 -35.28 13.67
C ASP A 4 -98.52 -35.86 14.01
N TYR A 5 -97.62 -35.79 13.04
CA TYR A 5 -96.24 -36.26 13.17
C TYR A 5 -95.49 -35.56 14.30
N GLY A 6 -95.93 -34.36 14.74
CA GLY A 6 -95.34 -33.66 15.87
C GLY A 6 -95.59 -34.39 17.20
N GLN A 7 -96.82 -34.85 17.41
CA GLN A 7 -97.22 -35.64 18.59
C GLN A 7 -96.53 -37.01 18.62
N ALA A 8 -96.41 -37.67 17.47
CA ALA A 8 -95.74 -38.97 17.37
C ALA A 8 -94.21 -38.88 17.66
N LEU A 9 -93.56 -37.81 17.21
CA LEU A 9 -92.14 -37.56 17.52
C LEU A 9 -91.90 -37.19 18.99
N LEU A 10 -92.84 -36.49 19.63
CA LEU A 10 -92.79 -36.19 21.06
C LEU A 10 -93.00 -37.45 21.92
N ALA A 11 -93.96 -38.31 21.58
CA ALA A 11 -94.19 -39.56 22.29
C ALA A 11 -93.00 -40.55 22.17
N GLY A 12 -92.31 -40.56 21.04
CA GLY A 12 -91.09 -41.35 20.84
C GLY A 12 -89.93 -40.96 21.77
N LYS A 13 -89.84 -39.68 22.18
CA LYS A 13 -88.79 -39.19 23.11
C LYS A 13 -88.99 -39.69 24.55
N THR A 14 -90.23 -39.97 24.96
CA THR A 14 -90.55 -40.49 26.30
C THR A 14 -90.41 -42.00 26.45
N LEU A 15 -90.39 -42.76 25.33
CA LEU A 15 -90.42 -44.23 25.34
C LEU A 15 -89.04 -44.90 25.40
N VAL A 16 -87.95 -44.14 25.28
CA VAL A 16 -86.57 -44.66 25.41
C VAL A 16 -85.94 -44.09 26.69
N PRO A 17 -86.00 -44.82 27.82
CA PRO A 17 -85.26 -44.47 29.03
C PRO A 17 -83.78 -44.25 28.69
N GLY A 18 -83.20 -43.13 29.08
CA GLY A 18 -81.80 -42.78 28.83
C GLY A 18 -81.50 -42.01 27.53
N TYR A 19 -82.50 -41.67 26.69
CA TYR A 19 -82.27 -40.88 25.47
C TYR A 19 -81.66 -39.49 25.76
N HIS A 20 -82.11 -38.83 26.83
CA HIS A 20 -81.57 -37.53 27.26
C HIS A 20 -80.13 -37.63 27.77
N GLU A 21 -79.80 -38.69 28.50
CA GLU A 21 -78.43 -38.95 28.97
C GLU A 21 -77.51 -39.21 27.78
N MET A 22 -77.95 -40.01 26.80
CA MET A 22 -77.23 -40.26 25.56
C MET A 22 -77.01 -38.98 24.73
N GLN A 23 -78.00 -38.07 24.66
CA GLN A 23 -77.82 -36.78 23.99
C GLN A 23 -76.81 -35.91 24.71
N GLN A 24 -76.88 -35.81 26.04
CA GLN A 24 -75.89 -35.06 26.82
C GLN A 24 -74.48 -35.64 26.69
N GLU A 25 -74.31 -36.95 26.63
CA GLU A 25 -73.01 -37.59 26.39
C GLU A 25 -72.48 -37.31 24.99
N ARG A 26 -73.35 -37.27 23.96
CA ARG A 26 -72.94 -36.86 22.61
C ARG A 26 -72.52 -35.39 22.57
N GLU A 27 -73.26 -34.51 23.24
CA GLU A 27 -72.91 -33.08 23.33
C GLU A 27 -71.59 -32.86 24.09
N ARG A 28 -71.39 -33.57 25.21
CA ARG A 28 -70.12 -33.51 25.96
C ARG A 28 -68.95 -34.08 25.15
N SER A 29 -69.14 -35.20 24.47
CA SER A 29 -68.06 -35.80 23.67
C SER A 29 -67.69 -34.94 22.46
N THR A 30 -68.68 -34.32 21.81
CA THR A 30 -68.45 -33.35 20.72
C THR A 30 -67.78 -32.08 21.23
N GLN A 31 -68.18 -31.54 22.38
CA GLN A 31 -67.49 -30.40 23.01
C GLN A 31 -66.04 -30.75 23.38
N MET A 32 -65.81 -31.90 24.00
CA MET A 32 -64.46 -32.36 24.34
C MET A 32 -63.60 -32.63 23.11
N ALA A 33 -64.18 -33.16 22.03
CA ALA A 33 -63.48 -33.34 20.75
C ALA A 33 -63.06 -31.99 20.15
N LEU A 34 -63.94 -30.98 20.17
CA LEU A 34 -63.62 -29.63 19.70
C LEU A 34 -62.53 -28.96 20.54
N LEU A 35 -62.57 -29.10 21.87
CA LEU A 35 -61.53 -28.58 22.76
C LEU A 35 -60.18 -29.25 22.50
N ASN A 36 -60.17 -30.58 22.34
CA ASN A 36 -58.97 -31.33 22.01
C ASN A 36 -58.41 -30.96 20.63
N GLU A 37 -59.26 -30.68 19.66
CA GLU A 37 -58.83 -30.22 18.33
C GLU A 37 -58.20 -28.82 18.40
N ARG A 38 -58.81 -27.88 19.13
CA ARG A 38 -58.23 -26.53 19.35
C ARG A 38 -56.89 -26.61 20.07
N ALA A 39 -56.78 -27.38 21.15
CA ALA A 39 -55.53 -27.56 21.88
C ALA A 39 -54.42 -28.14 20.98
N ARG A 40 -54.76 -29.10 20.10
CA ARG A 40 -53.80 -29.65 19.12
C ARG A 40 -53.37 -28.63 18.08
N GLN A 41 -54.27 -27.76 17.62
CA GLN A 41 -53.95 -26.68 16.69
C GLN A 41 -53.05 -25.63 17.34
N GLU A 42 -53.37 -25.20 18.56
CA GLU A 42 -52.55 -24.27 19.35
C GLU A 42 -51.16 -24.83 19.60
N MET A 43 -51.05 -26.10 20.00
CA MET A 43 -49.76 -26.76 20.21
C MET A 43 -48.92 -26.81 18.93
N LYS A 44 -49.55 -27.08 17.77
CA LYS A 44 -48.85 -27.06 16.47
C LYS A 44 -48.36 -25.66 16.10
N ILE A 45 -49.17 -24.63 16.36
CA ILE A 45 -48.78 -23.23 16.11
C ILE A 45 -47.63 -22.84 17.04
N ALA A 46 -47.71 -23.18 18.32
CA ALA A 46 -46.65 -22.91 19.30
C ALA A 46 -45.34 -23.58 18.89
N LEU A 47 -45.37 -24.86 18.50
CA LEU A 47 -44.18 -25.57 18.04
C LEU A 47 -43.60 -24.95 16.76
N ALA A 48 -44.45 -24.59 15.79
CA ALA A 48 -44.01 -23.94 14.56
C ALA A 48 -43.45 -22.52 14.78
N ASN A 49 -43.90 -21.83 15.83
CA ASN A 49 -43.34 -20.54 16.24
C ASN A 49 -42.00 -20.73 16.94
N GLN A 50 -41.88 -21.72 17.84
CA GLN A 50 -40.63 -22.06 18.50
C GLN A 50 -39.55 -22.43 17.47
N GLN A 51 -39.87 -23.28 16.49
CA GLN A 51 -38.93 -23.65 15.44
C GLN A 51 -38.49 -22.43 14.62
N ARG A 52 -39.43 -21.52 14.29
CA ARG A 52 -39.08 -20.28 13.59
C ARG A 52 -38.17 -19.36 14.40
N GLU A 53 -38.33 -19.34 15.72
CA GLU A 53 -37.46 -18.59 16.63
C GLU A 53 -36.05 -19.19 16.64
N GLU A 54 -35.94 -20.51 16.80
CA GLU A 54 -34.67 -21.22 16.78
C GLU A 54 -33.93 -21.02 15.44
N ASP A 55 -34.66 -21.10 14.33
CA ASP A 55 -34.13 -20.82 12.99
C ASP A 55 -33.65 -19.37 12.87
N TYR A 56 -34.42 -18.39 13.37
CA TYR A 56 -34.03 -16.98 13.36
C TYR A 56 -32.74 -16.76 14.14
N LEU A 57 -32.64 -17.29 15.36
CA LEU A 57 -31.45 -17.14 16.20
C LEU A 57 -30.21 -17.78 15.57
N ALA A 58 -30.37 -18.94 14.93
CA ALA A 58 -29.28 -19.61 14.21
C ALA A 58 -28.80 -18.80 13.00
N ASP A 59 -29.74 -18.33 12.16
CA ASP A 59 -29.43 -17.52 10.99
C ASP A 59 -28.83 -16.15 11.39
N ALA A 60 -29.33 -15.53 12.45
CA ALA A 60 -28.79 -14.32 13.02
C ALA A 60 -27.34 -14.55 13.46
N ALA A 61 -27.09 -15.58 14.27
CA ALA A 61 -25.74 -15.91 14.74
C ALA A 61 -24.74 -16.07 13.57
N ILE A 62 -25.13 -16.75 12.49
CA ILE A 62 -24.31 -16.90 11.28
C ILE A 62 -24.11 -15.53 10.58
N THR A 63 -25.19 -14.77 10.42
CA THR A 63 -25.19 -13.47 9.74
C THR A 63 -24.22 -12.49 10.40
N PHE A 64 -24.17 -12.47 11.73
CA PHE A 64 -23.37 -11.52 12.49
C PHE A 64 -21.93 -12.00 12.80
N GLN A 65 -21.57 -13.24 12.50
CA GLN A 65 -20.14 -13.63 12.47
C GLN A 65 -19.35 -12.85 11.40
N ASN A 66 -20.00 -12.52 10.27
CA ASN A 66 -19.43 -11.66 9.24
C ASN A 66 -20.54 -10.79 8.63
N PRO A 67 -20.97 -9.74 9.35
CA PRO A 67 -22.08 -8.92 8.93
C PRO A 67 -21.73 -8.19 7.64
N THR A 68 -22.62 -8.30 6.67
CA THR A 68 -22.63 -7.55 5.42
C THR A 68 -24.01 -6.94 5.24
N ALA A 69 -24.11 -5.83 4.50
CA ALA A 69 -25.39 -5.24 4.16
C ALA A 69 -26.34 -6.29 3.54
N GLU A 70 -25.78 -7.14 2.68
CA GLU A 70 -26.51 -8.20 2.00
C GLU A 70 -26.98 -9.30 2.96
N SER A 71 -26.13 -9.77 3.88
CA SER A 71 -26.50 -10.83 4.82
C SER A 71 -27.57 -10.37 5.81
N VAL A 72 -27.47 -9.12 6.28
CA VAL A 72 -28.49 -8.51 7.16
C VAL A 72 -29.80 -8.26 6.41
N ALA A 73 -29.76 -7.76 5.18
CA ALA A 73 -30.96 -7.62 4.35
C ALA A 73 -31.64 -8.97 4.09
N LYS A 74 -30.87 -10.03 3.82
CA LYS A 74 -31.38 -11.40 3.68
C LYS A 74 -32.05 -11.89 4.96
N LEU A 75 -31.43 -11.65 6.13
CA LEU A 75 -32.01 -12.00 7.42
C LEU A 75 -33.35 -11.28 7.63
N HIS A 76 -33.41 -9.97 7.38
CA HIS A 76 -34.63 -9.18 7.52
C HIS A 76 -35.73 -9.61 6.54
N ALA A 77 -35.37 -10.00 5.32
CA ALA A 77 -36.30 -10.51 4.31
C ALA A 77 -36.85 -11.90 4.67
N ARG A 78 -36.03 -12.78 5.27
CA ARG A 78 -36.43 -14.12 5.71
C ARG A 78 -37.30 -14.08 6.97
N TYR A 79 -37.06 -13.11 7.87
CA TYR A 79 -37.72 -12.98 9.17
C TYR A 79 -38.38 -11.61 9.36
N PRO A 80 -39.38 -11.25 8.53
CA PRO A 80 -39.98 -9.91 8.53
C PRO A 80 -40.70 -9.55 9.83
N GLN A 81 -41.18 -10.53 10.60
CA GLN A 81 -41.80 -10.28 11.90
C GLN A 81 -40.81 -9.74 12.94
N HIS A 82 -39.56 -10.21 12.92
CA HIS A 82 -38.52 -9.74 13.84
C HIS A 82 -38.06 -8.35 13.48
N SER A 83 -37.77 -8.12 12.19
CA SER A 83 -37.35 -6.79 11.71
C SER A 83 -38.43 -5.73 11.98
N ARG A 84 -39.71 -6.06 11.77
CA ARG A 84 -40.82 -5.15 12.11
C ARG A 84 -40.94 -4.89 13.60
N ALA A 85 -40.81 -5.93 14.45
CA ALA A 85 -40.89 -5.76 15.90
C ALA A 85 -39.81 -4.80 16.41
N ILE A 86 -38.57 -4.98 15.96
CA ILE A 86 -37.45 -4.12 16.36
C ILE A 86 -37.62 -2.72 15.75
N ALA A 87 -37.99 -2.60 14.46
CA ALA A 87 -38.24 -1.31 13.84
C ALA A 87 -39.36 -0.53 14.55
N THR A 88 -40.43 -1.22 14.96
CA THR A 88 -41.55 -0.59 15.69
C THR A 88 -41.10 -0.11 17.08
N ALA A 89 -40.31 -0.91 17.79
CA ALA A 89 -39.75 -0.54 19.09
C ALA A 89 -38.81 0.67 18.97
N TRP A 90 -37.99 0.70 17.92
CA TRP A 90 -37.09 1.80 17.61
C TRP A 90 -37.85 3.07 17.20
N GLU A 91 -38.84 2.94 16.32
CA GLU A 91 -39.66 4.05 15.83
C GLU A 91 -40.52 4.70 16.93
N ALA A 92 -40.84 3.94 17.99
CA ALA A 92 -41.54 4.45 19.17
C ALA A 92 -40.68 5.40 20.04
N ARG A 93 -39.35 5.36 19.90
CA ARG A 93 -38.42 6.30 20.56
C ARG A 93 -38.45 7.66 19.83
N ASP A 94 -38.24 8.75 20.56
CA ASP A 94 -38.09 10.07 19.93
C ASP A 94 -36.80 10.16 19.11
N GLU A 95 -36.75 11.09 18.16
CA GLU A 95 -35.64 11.18 17.20
C GLU A 95 -34.29 11.51 17.88
N GLU A 96 -34.29 12.32 18.94
CA GLU A 96 -33.07 12.67 19.66
C GLU A 96 -32.51 11.44 20.39
N THR A 97 -33.37 10.71 21.09
CA THR A 97 -33.04 9.43 21.74
C THR A 97 -32.51 8.43 20.73
N ARG A 98 -33.18 8.27 19.57
CA ARG A 98 -32.71 7.37 18.49
C ARG A 98 -31.30 7.71 18.02
N GLN A 99 -31.03 9.00 17.76
CA GLN A 99 -29.71 9.41 17.26
C GLN A 99 -28.62 9.19 18.32
N ASN A 100 -28.89 9.55 19.56
CA ASN A 100 -27.96 9.35 20.68
C ASN A 100 -27.65 7.87 20.87
N GLU A 101 -28.68 7.03 20.89
CA GLU A 101 -28.54 5.59 21.06
C GLU A 101 -27.78 4.95 19.89
N LEU A 102 -28.07 5.34 18.65
CA LEU A 102 -27.33 4.87 17.49
C LEU A 102 -25.84 5.24 17.58
N THR A 103 -25.51 6.45 18.02
CA THR A 103 -24.12 6.88 18.23
C THR A 103 -23.44 6.05 19.32
N GLN A 104 -24.13 5.78 20.43
CA GLN A 104 -23.59 4.98 21.54
C GLN A 104 -23.35 3.53 21.12
N LEU A 105 -24.35 2.89 20.50
CA LEU A 105 -24.24 1.52 19.97
C LEU A 105 -23.11 1.41 18.94
N SER A 106 -23.02 2.36 18.00
CA SER A 106 -21.94 2.41 17.01
C SER A 106 -20.57 2.48 17.66
N THR A 107 -20.43 3.30 18.71
CA THR A 107 -19.17 3.46 19.45
C THR A 107 -18.76 2.17 20.14
N ILE A 108 -19.69 1.48 20.80
CA ILE A 108 -19.42 0.20 21.48
C ILE A 108 -19.00 -0.86 20.45
N VAL A 109 -19.76 -1.00 19.36
CA VAL A 109 -19.47 -1.97 18.29
C VAL A 109 -18.11 -1.69 17.65
N GLN A 110 -17.79 -0.43 17.33
CA GLN A 110 -16.47 -0.06 16.80
C GLN A 110 -15.33 -0.50 17.74
N ARG A 111 -15.45 -0.19 19.04
CA ARG A 111 -14.42 -0.56 20.02
C ARG A 111 -14.23 -2.07 20.12
N ILE A 112 -15.33 -2.84 20.11
CA ILE A 112 -15.25 -4.30 20.09
C ILE A 112 -14.47 -4.79 18.87
N ARG A 113 -14.76 -4.24 17.68
CA ARG A 113 -14.10 -4.64 16.42
C ARG A 113 -12.62 -4.28 16.37
N MET A 114 -12.25 -3.15 16.96
CA MET A 114 -10.84 -2.74 17.13
C MET A 114 -10.10 -3.57 18.18
N GLY A 115 -10.76 -4.56 18.81
CA GLY A 115 -10.18 -5.35 19.91
C GLY A 115 -10.07 -4.58 21.23
N ASN A 116 -10.59 -3.36 21.31
CA ASN A 116 -10.63 -2.54 22.52
C ASN A 116 -11.84 -2.91 23.39
N ILE A 117 -11.86 -4.16 23.88
CA ILE A 117 -12.97 -4.69 24.67
C ILE A 117 -13.12 -3.94 26.00
N GLU A 118 -12.01 -3.57 26.65
CA GLU A 118 -12.02 -2.80 27.89
C GLU A 118 -12.68 -1.42 27.70
N GLY A 119 -12.32 -0.71 26.63
CA GLY A 119 -12.96 0.57 26.30
C GLY A 119 -14.42 0.42 25.92
N ALA A 120 -14.81 -0.68 25.27
CA ALA A 120 -16.22 -0.99 24.98
C ALA A 120 -17.01 -1.22 26.28
N ALA A 121 -16.45 -2.01 27.21
CA ALA A 121 -17.03 -2.27 28.52
C ALA A 121 -17.21 -0.99 29.33
N GLN A 122 -16.20 -0.12 29.38
CA GLN A 122 -16.27 1.17 30.07
C GLN A 122 -17.42 2.04 29.52
N PHE A 123 -17.55 2.10 28.19
CA PHE A 123 -18.59 2.91 27.56
C PHE A 123 -20.00 2.32 27.79
N ALA A 124 -20.14 0.99 27.70
CA ALA A 124 -21.40 0.32 28.03
C ALA A 124 -21.79 0.52 29.50
N ARG A 125 -20.81 0.49 30.42
CA ARG A 125 -21.03 0.74 31.85
C ARG A 125 -21.50 2.16 32.12
N GLN A 126 -20.87 3.15 31.49
CA GLN A 126 -21.30 4.56 31.61
C GLN A 126 -22.74 4.76 31.15
N ARG A 127 -23.13 4.11 30.06
CA ARG A 127 -24.52 4.11 29.58
C ARG A 127 -25.46 3.49 30.62
N TYR A 128 -25.16 2.28 31.07
CA TYR A 128 -25.95 1.59 32.09
C TYR A 128 -26.09 2.41 33.39
N GLU A 129 -25.01 3.02 33.87
CA GLU A 129 -25.02 3.87 35.08
C GLU A 129 -25.91 5.12 34.87
N ALA A 130 -25.86 5.74 33.69
CA ALA A 130 -26.75 6.84 33.35
C ALA A 130 -28.22 6.40 33.31
N ASP A 131 -28.52 5.22 32.79
CA ASP A 131 -29.87 4.65 32.78
C ASP A 131 -30.33 4.27 34.20
N VAL A 132 -29.43 3.86 35.09
CA VAL A 132 -29.73 3.64 36.52
C VAL A 132 -30.12 4.95 37.19
N GLU A 133 -29.36 6.02 36.94
CA GLU A 133 -29.65 7.36 37.48
C GLU A 133 -30.96 7.94 36.93
N ALA A 134 -31.27 7.67 35.66
CA ALA A 134 -32.52 8.07 35.02
C ALA A 134 -33.73 7.18 35.43
N GLY A 135 -33.49 6.06 36.10
CA GLY A 135 -34.53 5.08 36.46
C GLY A 135 -35.07 4.28 35.27
N THR A 136 -34.30 4.19 34.18
CA THR A 136 -34.63 3.51 32.93
C THR A 136 -33.78 2.27 32.67
N ALA A 137 -32.85 1.91 33.57
CA ALA A 137 -31.97 0.76 33.42
C ALA A 137 -32.73 -0.55 33.16
N ASP A 138 -32.25 -1.31 32.19
CA ASP A 138 -32.75 -2.65 31.88
C ASP A 138 -31.68 -3.74 32.07
N ASP A 139 -32.14 -4.99 32.16
CA ASP A 139 -31.28 -6.17 32.34
C ASP A 139 -30.42 -6.47 31.10
N GLY A 140 -30.83 -5.98 29.93
CA GLY A 140 -30.09 -6.09 28.67
C GLY A 140 -28.81 -5.27 28.68
N ASP A 141 -28.88 -4.01 29.12
CA ASP A 141 -27.70 -3.15 29.26
C ASP A 141 -26.72 -3.72 30.30
N LEU A 142 -27.23 -4.22 31.43
CA LEU A 142 -26.40 -4.90 32.42
C LEU A 142 -25.75 -6.18 31.86
N PHE A 143 -26.48 -6.93 31.04
CA PHE A 143 -25.94 -8.10 30.34
C PHE A 143 -24.81 -7.70 29.39
N VAL A 144 -24.98 -6.64 28.61
CA VAL A 144 -23.94 -6.10 27.71
C VAL A 144 -22.68 -5.76 28.50
N VAL A 145 -22.81 -5.02 29.61
CA VAL A 145 -21.70 -4.67 30.50
C VAL A 145 -20.98 -5.93 30.98
N ARG A 146 -21.71 -6.88 31.57
CA ARG A 146 -21.12 -8.11 32.12
C ARG A 146 -20.43 -8.97 31.07
N ALA A 147 -21.02 -9.08 29.88
CA ALA A 147 -20.45 -9.86 28.80
C ALA A 147 -19.15 -9.23 28.28
N LEU A 148 -19.09 -7.90 28.13
CA LEU A 148 -17.86 -7.21 27.74
C LEU A 148 -16.78 -7.29 28.81
N GLU A 149 -17.14 -7.15 30.09
CA GLU A 149 -16.20 -7.23 31.22
C GLU A 149 -15.69 -8.65 31.49
N SER A 150 -16.44 -9.67 31.07
CA SER A 150 -16.02 -11.07 31.23
C SER A 150 -14.76 -11.41 30.42
N GLY A 151 -14.52 -10.68 29.32
CA GLY A 151 -13.47 -10.98 28.36
C GLY A 151 -13.66 -12.30 27.60
N ASP A 152 -14.77 -13.02 27.81
CA ASP A 152 -15.10 -14.25 27.10
C ASP A 152 -15.39 -13.93 25.62
N PRO A 153 -14.59 -14.44 24.66
CA PRO A 153 -14.77 -14.16 23.24
C PRO A 153 -16.18 -14.50 22.74
N ASP A 154 -16.80 -15.56 23.27
CA ASP A 154 -18.14 -15.97 22.85
C ASP A 154 -19.22 -15.03 23.40
N ALA A 155 -19.06 -14.55 24.63
CA ALA A 155 -19.95 -13.54 25.21
C ALA A 155 -19.82 -12.19 24.49
N VAL A 156 -18.60 -11.75 24.21
CA VAL A 156 -18.30 -10.51 23.47
C VAL A 156 -18.88 -10.58 22.06
N ALA A 157 -18.69 -11.70 21.34
CA ALA A 157 -19.25 -11.89 20.02
C ALA A 157 -20.79 -11.86 20.03
N ARG A 158 -21.43 -12.51 21.01
CA ARG A 158 -22.89 -12.45 21.18
C ARG A 158 -23.40 -11.03 21.36
N VAL A 159 -22.76 -10.24 22.21
CA VAL A 159 -23.10 -8.82 22.42
C VAL A 159 -22.90 -8.03 21.14
N ALA A 160 -21.74 -8.13 20.50
CA ALA A 160 -21.47 -7.41 19.25
C ALA A 160 -22.55 -7.68 18.20
N ASN A 161 -22.95 -8.95 18.07
CA ASN A 161 -24.00 -9.38 17.16
C ASN A 161 -25.37 -8.82 17.53
N GLY A 162 -25.73 -8.82 18.82
CA GLY A 162 -26.97 -8.22 19.32
C GLY A 162 -27.06 -6.72 19.03
N LEU A 163 -25.99 -5.97 19.31
CA LEU A 163 -25.92 -4.53 19.03
C LEU A 163 -26.01 -4.24 17.53
N LEU A 164 -25.42 -5.10 16.68
CA LEU A 164 -25.53 -4.99 15.23
C LEU A 164 -26.95 -5.20 14.71
N ILE A 165 -27.71 -6.14 15.31
CA ILE A 165 -29.14 -6.34 15.01
C ILE A 165 -29.93 -5.09 15.34
N GLU A 166 -29.69 -4.53 16.52
CA GLU A 166 -30.39 -3.32 16.96
C GLU A 166 -30.07 -2.14 16.04
N MET A 167 -28.80 -1.95 15.70
CA MET A 167 -28.37 -0.95 14.72
C MET A 167 -29.00 -1.18 13.34
N SER A 168 -29.05 -2.41 12.83
CA SER A 168 -29.61 -2.66 11.49
C SER A 168 -31.11 -2.41 11.42
N ALA A 169 -31.82 -2.68 12.49
CA ALA A 169 -33.23 -2.32 12.59
C ALA A 169 -33.41 -0.80 12.71
N ALA A 170 -32.52 -0.12 13.44
CA ALA A 170 -32.56 1.32 13.66
C ALA A 170 -32.42 2.16 12.38
N VAL A 171 -31.43 1.85 11.55
CA VAL A 171 -31.17 2.58 10.30
C VAL A 171 -31.96 2.04 9.12
N GLY A 172 -32.50 0.83 9.22
CA GLY A 172 -33.11 0.11 8.11
C GLY A 172 -32.07 -0.53 7.18
N PRO A 173 -32.48 -1.56 6.40
CA PRO A 173 -31.55 -2.35 5.59
C PRO A 173 -30.83 -1.53 4.51
N GLU A 174 -31.46 -0.50 3.96
CA GLU A 174 -30.89 0.35 2.93
C GLU A 174 -29.75 1.23 3.45
N ARG A 175 -29.89 1.77 4.67
CA ARG A 175 -28.88 2.66 5.28
C ARG A 175 -27.87 1.90 6.12
N PHE A 176 -28.21 0.71 6.60
CA PHE A 176 -27.28 -0.14 7.33
C PHE A 176 -26.04 -0.42 6.50
N GLY A 177 -26.19 -0.70 5.20
CA GLY A 177 -25.05 -0.95 4.32
C GLY A 177 -24.09 0.24 4.21
N ALA A 178 -24.60 1.45 4.07
CA ALA A 178 -23.77 2.66 4.03
C ALA A 178 -23.08 2.94 5.38
N THR A 179 -23.83 2.81 6.47
CA THR A 179 -23.30 2.97 7.84
C THR A 179 -22.21 1.94 8.12
N TRP A 180 -22.44 0.70 7.72
CA TRP A 180 -21.52 -0.42 7.90
C TRP A 180 -20.26 -0.30 7.05
N GLU A 181 -20.39 0.14 5.81
CA GLU A 181 -19.25 0.36 4.92
C GLU A 181 -18.37 1.50 5.44
N ASN A 182 -18.96 2.59 5.92
CA ASN A 182 -18.22 3.69 6.57
C ASN A 182 -17.45 3.17 7.79
N LEU A 183 -18.10 2.38 8.65
CA LEU A 183 -17.46 1.73 9.80
C LEU A 183 -16.24 0.89 9.39
N ARG A 184 -16.36 0.10 8.32
CA ARG A 184 -15.25 -0.70 7.76
C ARG A 184 -14.17 0.14 7.07
N GLN A 185 -14.51 1.29 6.51
CA GLN A 185 -13.54 2.19 5.92
C GLN A 185 -12.69 2.85 7.00
N GLU A 186 -13.29 3.27 8.11
CA GLU A 186 -12.57 3.82 9.27
C GLU A 186 -11.60 2.80 9.87
N GLU A 187 -12.04 1.57 10.07
CA GLU A 187 -11.18 0.46 10.53
C GLU A 187 -9.99 0.22 9.57
N ARG A 188 -10.25 0.12 8.26
CA ARG A 188 -9.18 0.00 7.25
C ARG A 188 -8.25 1.20 7.22
N GLN A 189 -8.75 2.41 7.48
CA GLN A 189 -7.92 3.60 7.54
C GLN A 189 -7.03 3.60 8.79
N GLN A 190 -7.54 3.14 9.94
CA GLN A 190 -6.75 2.97 11.16
C GLN A 190 -5.68 1.89 10.99
N ASP A 191 -6.01 0.74 10.41
CA ASP A 191 -5.03 -0.32 10.11
C ASP A 191 -3.94 0.17 9.15
N ARG A 192 -4.33 0.96 8.14
CA ARG A 192 -3.38 1.58 7.21
C ARG A 192 -2.53 2.66 7.88
N HIS A 193 -3.00 3.30 8.94
CA HIS A 193 -2.29 4.42 9.57
C HIS A 193 -0.91 3.99 10.08
N ALA A 194 -0.78 2.80 10.66
CA ALA A 194 0.52 2.27 11.09
C ALA A 194 1.47 2.04 9.90
N ALA A 195 0.97 1.50 8.79
CA ALA A 195 1.74 1.29 7.59
C ALA A 195 2.13 2.60 6.89
N VAL A 196 1.25 3.60 6.92
CA VAL A 196 1.51 4.95 6.38
C VAL A 196 2.58 5.64 7.21
N LEU A 197 2.49 5.62 8.55
CA LEU A 197 3.53 6.17 9.42
C LEU A 197 4.89 5.50 9.19
N ALA A 198 4.93 4.17 9.09
CA ALA A 198 6.17 3.45 8.80
C ALA A 198 6.75 3.80 7.42
N LYS A 199 5.88 4.04 6.43
CA LYS A 199 6.30 4.50 5.10
C LYS A 199 6.86 5.92 5.17
N ASP A 200 6.18 6.84 5.84
CA ASP A 200 6.59 8.23 5.99
C ASP A 200 7.93 8.34 6.75
N GLU A 201 8.12 7.53 7.80
CA GLU A 201 9.39 7.40 8.52
C GLU A 201 10.52 6.88 7.62
N ALA A 202 10.24 5.88 6.77
CA ALA A 202 11.22 5.37 5.82
C ALA A 202 11.57 6.40 4.74
N GLU A 203 10.59 7.12 4.20
CA GLU A 203 10.82 8.21 3.25
C GLU A 203 11.63 9.36 3.87
N ALA A 204 11.34 9.72 5.11
CA ALA A 204 12.13 10.70 5.86
C ALA A 204 13.58 10.21 6.09
N GLY A 205 13.77 8.92 6.38
CA GLY A 205 15.08 8.31 6.52
C GLY A 205 15.90 8.34 5.21
N VAL A 206 15.27 8.04 4.07
CA VAL A 206 15.90 8.15 2.75
C VAL A 206 16.29 9.60 2.46
N ALA A 207 15.37 10.55 2.65
CA ALA A 207 15.66 11.96 2.44
C ALA A 207 16.82 12.47 3.31
N ALA A 208 16.89 12.03 4.57
CA ALA A 208 17.99 12.37 5.46
C ALA A 208 19.32 11.76 5.00
N ALA A 209 19.32 10.50 4.53
CA ALA A 209 20.51 9.85 3.99
C ALA A 209 21.00 10.51 2.70
N GLU A 210 20.10 10.89 1.80
CA GLU A 210 20.42 11.63 0.58
C GLU A 210 21.00 13.01 0.91
N ALA A 211 20.41 13.73 1.88
CA ALA A 211 20.93 15.02 2.34
C ALA A 211 22.33 14.89 2.95
N ALA A 212 22.61 13.81 3.70
CA ALA A 212 23.92 13.54 4.27
C ALA A 212 24.98 13.16 3.21
N ALA A 213 24.56 12.50 2.12
CA ALA A 213 25.42 12.12 1.00
C ALA A 213 25.67 13.27 0.01
N ALA A 214 24.77 14.25 -0.06
CA ALA A 214 24.85 15.37 -1.00
C ALA A 214 26.21 16.13 -0.94
N PRO A 215 26.77 16.49 0.23
CA PRO A 215 28.09 17.13 0.30
C PRO A 215 29.21 16.31 -0.34
N GLN A 216 29.19 14.97 -0.18
CA GLN A 216 30.19 14.10 -0.78
C GLN A 216 30.03 14.02 -2.30
N TYR A 217 28.78 13.93 -2.78
CA TYR A 217 28.49 13.88 -4.21
C TYR A 217 28.87 15.18 -4.93
N TYR A 218 28.49 16.33 -4.37
CA TYR A 218 28.83 17.63 -4.94
C TYR A 218 30.31 17.97 -4.75
N GLY A 219 30.91 17.57 -3.62
CA GLY A 219 32.35 17.71 -3.38
C GLY A 219 33.19 16.92 -4.38
N ALA A 220 32.90 15.63 -4.58
CA ALA A 220 33.59 14.78 -5.54
C ALA A 220 33.43 15.29 -6.98
N ARG A 221 32.28 15.87 -7.32
CA ARG A 221 32.07 16.50 -8.63
C ARG A 221 32.92 17.76 -8.80
N ALA A 222 32.99 18.63 -7.79
CA ALA A 222 33.82 19.83 -7.82
C ALA A 222 35.31 19.47 -7.92
N GLU A 223 35.77 18.45 -7.20
CA GLU A 223 37.15 17.93 -7.30
C GLU A 223 37.46 17.40 -8.70
N ARG A 224 36.51 16.66 -9.32
CA ARG A 224 36.68 16.15 -10.68
C ARG A 224 36.68 17.27 -11.72
N GLU A 225 35.84 18.29 -11.55
CA GLU A 225 35.83 19.48 -12.41
C GLU A 225 37.14 20.27 -12.28
N ALA A 226 37.69 20.42 -11.06
CA ALA A 226 39.00 21.03 -10.82
C ALA A 226 40.14 20.22 -11.48
N ALA A 227 40.16 18.90 -11.30
CA ALA A 227 41.17 18.03 -11.91
C ALA A 227 41.13 18.08 -13.46
N ASN A 228 39.92 18.15 -14.04
CA ASN A 228 39.78 18.31 -15.50
C ASN A 228 40.28 19.67 -15.98
N ALA A 229 40.10 20.74 -15.19
CA ALA A 229 40.63 22.06 -15.50
C ALA A 229 42.17 22.07 -15.47
N ASP A 230 42.79 21.42 -14.48
CA ASP A 230 44.25 21.29 -14.38
C ASP A 230 44.84 20.51 -15.56
N ILE A 231 44.17 19.42 -15.98
CA ILE A 231 44.57 18.66 -17.19
C ILE A 231 44.48 19.54 -18.43
N ALA A 232 43.39 20.30 -18.59
CA ALA A 232 43.22 21.20 -19.73
C ALA A 232 44.29 22.30 -19.77
N GLU A 233 44.68 22.86 -18.61
CA GLU A 233 45.76 23.85 -18.53
C GLU A 233 47.12 23.22 -18.87
N SER A 234 47.40 22.02 -18.38
CA SER A 234 48.62 21.27 -18.72
C SER A 234 48.71 20.99 -20.22
N ASP A 235 47.62 20.54 -20.84
CA ASP A 235 47.55 20.29 -22.29
C ASP A 235 47.77 21.58 -23.09
N ALA A 236 47.21 22.72 -22.65
CA ALA A 236 47.44 24.00 -23.28
C ALA A 236 48.92 24.41 -23.23
N ARG A 237 49.56 24.28 -22.06
CA ARG A 237 51.00 24.56 -21.89
C ARG A 237 51.87 23.65 -22.77
N PHE A 238 51.52 22.37 -22.87
CA PHE A 238 52.23 21.43 -23.72
C PHE A 238 52.15 21.82 -25.20
N ARG A 239 50.95 22.18 -25.69
CA ARG A 239 50.77 22.68 -27.07
C ARG A 239 51.53 23.97 -27.33
N ASP A 240 51.55 24.90 -26.38
CA ASP A 240 52.32 26.13 -26.52
C ASP A 240 53.83 25.85 -26.60
N GLN A 241 54.34 24.92 -25.79
CA GLN A 241 55.73 24.48 -25.86
C GLN A 241 56.05 23.80 -27.20
N GLU A 242 55.16 22.95 -27.69
CA GLU A 242 55.27 22.31 -29.01
C GLU A 242 55.35 23.37 -30.12
N ASN A 243 54.40 24.32 -30.14
CA ASN A 243 54.38 25.44 -31.09
C ASN A 243 55.67 26.28 -31.03
N GLN A 244 56.17 26.59 -29.83
CA GLN A 244 57.43 27.31 -29.66
C GLN A 244 58.62 26.53 -30.24
N SER A 245 58.65 25.21 -30.05
CA SER A 245 59.70 24.35 -30.60
C SER A 245 59.64 24.28 -32.14
N GLU A 246 58.45 24.26 -32.73
CA GLU A 246 58.27 24.31 -34.18
C GLU A 246 58.74 25.64 -34.78
N ILE A 247 58.40 26.76 -34.13
CA ILE A 247 58.86 28.10 -34.53
C ILE A 247 60.39 28.17 -34.46
N ALA A 248 60.99 27.69 -33.38
CA ALA A 248 62.44 27.64 -33.22
C ALA A 248 63.11 26.81 -34.33
N ASN A 249 62.56 25.63 -34.64
CA ASN A 249 63.03 24.77 -35.72
C ASN A 249 62.90 25.42 -37.10
N ARG A 250 61.78 26.10 -37.37
CA ARG A 250 61.55 26.84 -38.61
C ARG A 250 62.58 27.97 -38.76
N ASN A 251 62.80 28.75 -37.71
CA ASN A 251 63.80 29.82 -37.70
C ASN A 251 65.21 29.27 -37.93
N ALA A 252 65.57 28.16 -37.29
CA ALA A 252 66.86 27.50 -37.50
C ALA A 252 67.06 27.05 -38.96
N ARG A 253 66.01 26.47 -39.58
CA ARG A 253 66.03 26.08 -41.01
C ARG A 253 66.20 27.30 -41.92
N THR A 254 65.46 28.39 -41.69
CA THR A 254 65.59 29.64 -42.45
C THR A 254 66.99 30.23 -42.34
N VAL A 255 67.56 30.28 -41.13
CA VAL A 255 68.95 30.76 -40.93
C VAL A 255 69.95 29.87 -41.68
N ALA A 256 69.76 28.54 -41.66
CA ALA A 256 70.61 27.61 -42.38
C ALA A 256 70.52 27.79 -43.90
N THR A 257 69.33 28.00 -44.47
CA THR A 257 69.15 28.28 -45.90
C THR A 257 69.76 29.61 -46.29
N THR A 258 69.50 30.69 -45.54
CA THR A 258 70.12 32.00 -45.80
C THR A 258 71.64 31.93 -45.76
N ARG A 259 72.24 31.20 -44.80
CA ARG A 259 73.69 30.97 -44.76
C ARG A 259 74.20 30.18 -45.97
N ARG A 260 73.46 29.18 -46.42
CA ARG A 260 73.79 28.40 -47.62
C ARG A 260 73.76 29.27 -48.87
N ASP A 261 72.74 30.09 -49.02
CA ASP A 261 72.57 30.99 -50.17
C ASP A 261 73.63 32.08 -50.18
N ALA A 262 73.94 32.67 -49.02
CA ALA A 262 75.04 33.62 -48.87
C ALA A 262 76.40 33.00 -49.26
N ARG A 263 76.66 31.74 -48.85
CA ARG A 263 77.87 31.01 -49.28
C ARG A 263 77.88 30.72 -50.78
N ALA A 264 76.74 30.39 -51.37
CA ALA A 264 76.61 30.16 -52.80
C ALA A 264 76.85 31.45 -53.60
N ALA A 265 76.26 32.57 -53.16
CA ALA A 265 76.48 33.90 -53.74
C ALA A 265 77.94 34.34 -53.64
N ALA A 266 78.57 34.17 -52.48
CA ALA A 266 80.00 34.46 -52.28
C ALA A 266 80.90 33.60 -53.18
N ARG A 267 80.53 32.34 -53.46
CA ARG A 267 81.24 31.48 -54.43
C ARG A 267 81.04 31.94 -55.88
N ALA A 268 79.86 32.47 -56.21
CA ALA A 268 79.56 32.97 -57.55
C ALA A 268 80.27 34.30 -57.84
N SER A 269 80.43 35.17 -56.83
CA SER A 269 81.12 36.46 -56.94
C SER A 269 82.64 36.37 -56.77
N ALA A 270 83.17 35.23 -56.30
CA ALA A 270 84.60 35.00 -56.26
C ALA A 270 85.18 35.05 -57.68
N PRO A 271 86.19 35.88 -57.96
CA PRO A 271 86.79 35.97 -59.28
C PRO A 271 87.26 34.57 -59.71
N ARG A 272 86.83 34.12 -60.90
CA ARG A 272 87.37 32.92 -61.58
C ARG A 272 88.81 33.22 -62.01
N GLY A 273 89.70 33.35 -61.05
CA GLY A 273 90.96 34.08 -61.23
C GLY A 273 92.00 33.67 -60.22
N THR A 274 92.18 32.38 -60.03
CA THR A 274 93.47 31.83 -59.61
C THR A 274 93.63 30.53 -60.35
N SER A 275 94.64 30.45 -61.21
CA SER A 275 95.20 29.16 -61.61
C SER A 275 95.35 28.35 -60.32
N ARG A 276 94.63 27.23 -60.21
CA ARG A 276 94.97 26.24 -59.18
C ARG A 276 96.48 26.05 -59.35
N PRO A 277 97.31 26.26 -58.32
CA PRO A 277 98.72 25.93 -58.43
C PRO A 277 98.75 24.51 -58.97
N ARG A 278 99.35 24.34 -60.16
CA ARG A 278 99.52 23.03 -60.78
C ARG A 278 100.14 22.18 -59.67
N ARG A 279 99.39 21.19 -59.17
CA ARG A 279 99.95 20.27 -58.18
C ARG A 279 101.27 19.78 -58.77
N PRO A 280 102.39 19.87 -58.04
CA PRO A 280 103.68 19.49 -58.57
C PRO A 280 103.57 18.07 -59.13
N THR A 281 103.86 17.93 -60.42
CA THR A 281 103.93 16.62 -61.08
C THR A 281 105.30 16.05 -60.78
N TYR A 282 105.34 15.11 -59.84
CA TYR A 282 106.56 14.37 -59.53
C TYR A 282 106.77 13.27 -60.56
N SER A 283 107.91 13.24 -61.25
CA SER A 283 108.21 12.23 -62.27
C SER A 283 108.85 10.97 -61.71
N GLN A 284 109.56 11.10 -60.58
CA GLN A 284 110.25 10.00 -59.91
C GLN A 284 109.98 10.06 -58.41
N TYR A 285 109.99 8.91 -57.75
CA TYR A 285 109.81 8.80 -56.31
C TYR A 285 110.95 7.99 -55.71
N ALA A 286 111.42 8.42 -54.54
CA ALA A 286 112.43 7.73 -53.75
C ALA A 286 112.05 7.83 -52.27
N ARG A 287 112.80 7.14 -51.41
CA ARG A 287 112.79 7.36 -49.97
C ARG A 287 114.15 7.87 -49.55
N ASN A 288 114.17 8.89 -48.70
CA ASN A 288 115.41 9.33 -48.07
C ASN A 288 115.85 8.30 -46.99
N ALA A 289 117.01 8.52 -46.38
CA ALA A 289 117.54 7.63 -45.33
C ALA A 289 116.59 7.46 -44.13
N ASP A 290 115.71 8.43 -43.87
CA ASP A 290 114.69 8.40 -42.80
C ASP A 290 113.38 7.70 -43.22
N GLY A 291 113.31 7.13 -44.43
CA GLY A 291 112.15 6.42 -44.94
C GLY A 291 111.00 7.29 -45.46
N VAL A 292 111.18 8.62 -45.52
CA VAL A 292 110.17 9.58 -46.00
C VAL A 292 110.11 9.58 -47.51
N ARG A 293 108.89 9.54 -48.07
CA ARG A 293 108.67 9.59 -49.52
C ARG A 293 109.02 10.98 -50.05
N ILE A 294 110.00 11.03 -50.94
CA ILE A 294 110.38 12.22 -51.71
C ILE A 294 110.05 11.99 -53.17
N GLY A 295 109.68 13.05 -53.87
CA GLY A 295 109.33 13.06 -55.28
C GLY A 295 110.19 14.09 -56.00
N PHE A 296 110.73 13.72 -57.16
CA PHE A 296 111.47 14.65 -57.99
C PHE A 296 110.51 15.56 -58.72
N ASN A 297 110.47 16.83 -58.32
CA ASN A 297 109.61 17.82 -58.93
C ASN A 297 110.26 18.28 -60.24
N THR A 298 109.67 17.92 -61.37
CA THR A 298 110.24 18.23 -62.69
C THR A 298 110.25 19.71 -63.02
N ALA A 299 109.44 20.51 -62.33
CA ALA A 299 109.40 21.96 -62.54
C ALA A 299 110.56 22.67 -61.83
N THR A 300 110.96 22.19 -60.65
CA THR A 300 112.05 22.80 -59.85
C THR A 300 113.39 22.09 -60.03
N GLY A 301 113.39 20.83 -60.48
CA GLY A 301 114.60 20.02 -60.61
C GLY A 301 115.13 19.48 -59.27
N GLU A 302 114.31 19.51 -58.21
CA GLU A 302 114.69 19.14 -56.86
C GLU A 302 113.86 17.95 -56.33
N TRP A 303 114.44 17.20 -55.39
CA TRP A 303 113.73 16.18 -54.63
C TRP A 303 113.01 16.83 -53.46
N GLU A 304 111.69 16.85 -53.51
CA GLU A 304 110.85 17.45 -52.47
C GLU A 304 110.10 16.36 -51.70
N ARG A 305 109.75 16.65 -50.44
CA ARG A 305 108.92 15.75 -49.63
C ARG A 305 107.51 15.69 -50.21
N VAL A 306 107.07 14.49 -50.56
CA VAL A 306 105.70 14.24 -51.03
C VAL A 306 104.87 13.91 -49.80
N ASN A 307 104.10 14.89 -49.33
CA ASN A 307 103.11 14.70 -48.27
C ASN A 307 101.83 14.06 -48.83
#